data_AF-A0A1H6IJZ7-F1
#
_entry.id   AF-A0A1H6IJZ7-F1
#
_cell.length_a   1.000
_cell.length_b   1.000
_cell.length_c   1.000
_cell.angle_alpha   90.00
_cell.angle_beta   90.00
_cell.angle_gamma   90.00
#
_symmetry.space_group_name_H-M   'P 1'
#
loop_
_entity.id
_entity.type
_entity.pdbx_description
1 polymer ?
#
loop_
_entity_poly.entity_id
_entity_poly.type
_entity_poly.pdbx_seq_one_letter_code
_entity_poly.pdbx_strand_id
1 'polypeptide(L)'
;MQVECRFFGPFREEVGERSVEITTDAETYGDLLAELEDRYPGLSGRLIADGSLVGEIAVTRNRKNIRHLEGPDTRLTDGDVVRLTPSVYGGCVNADPDRQFLPVSGARRDIV
;
A
#
# COMPACT_ATOMS: atom_id res chain seq x y z
N MET A 1 17.87 -11.61 -3.09
CA MET A 1 18.15 -10.28 -3.71
C MET A 1 17.60 -9.18 -2.81
N GLN A 2 18.27 -8.03 -2.76
CA GLN A 2 17.91 -6.90 -1.91
C GLN A 2 17.22 -5.82 -2.74
N VAL A 3 16.04 -5.39 -2.31
CA VAL A 3 15.26 -4.34 -3.00
C VAL A 3 14.79 -3.30 -2.00
N GLU A 4 14.66 -2.06 -2.47
CA GLU A 4 14.19 -0.94 -1.66
C GLU A 4 12.71 -0.69 -1.96
N CYS A 5 11.84 -0.98 -0.99
CA CYS A 5 10.41 -0.73 -1.09
C CYS A 5 10.06 0.60 -0.44
N ARG A 6 9.53 1.55 -1.22
CA ARG A 6 9.07 2.85 -0.74
C ARG A 6 7.55 2.92 -0.74
N PHE A 7 7.01 3.26 0.42
CA PHE A 7 5.58 3.35 0.67
C PHE A 7 5.14 4.81 0.77
N PHE A 8 4.00 5.12 0.17
CA PHE A 8 3.42 6.47 0.16
C PHE A 8 1.98 6.47 0.66
N GLY A 9 1.55 7.60 1.24
CA GLY A 9 0.18 7.77 1.74
C GLY A 9 -0.20 6.73 2.80
N PRO A 10 -1.40 6.14 2.76
CA PRO A 10 -1.86 5.18 3.77
C PRO A 10 -0.98 3.93 3.89
N PHE A 11 -0.30 3.50 2.82
CA PHE A 11 0.60 2.35 2.91
C PHE A 11 1.77 2.59 3.87
N ARG A 12 2.25 3.84 3.96
CA ARG A 12 3.27 4.21 4.94
C ARG A 12 2.75 4.11 6.36
N GLU A 13 1.48 4.41 6.60
CA GLU A 13 0.88 4.34 7.94
C GLU A 13 0.79 2.88 8.42
N GLU A 14 0.54 1.94 7.50
CA GLU A 14 0.47 0.51 7.82
C GLU A 14 1.84 -0.15 7.99
N VAL A 15 2.84 0.26 7.19
CA VAL A 15 4.22 -0.24 7.32
C VAL A 15 4.97 0.47 8.46
N GLY A 16 4.59 1.70 8.79
CA GLY A 16 5.27 2.57 9.76
C GLY A 16 6.50 3.29 9.19
N GLU A 17 7.07 2.79 8.10
CA GLU A 17 8.27 3.34 7.47
C GLU A 17 8.04 3.83 6.04
N ARG A 18 8.79 4.87 5.64
CA ARG A 18 8.72 5.43 4.27
C ARG A 18 9.47 4.59 3.23
N SER A 19 10.47 3.84 3.67
CA SER A 19 11.37 3.06 2.83
C SER A 19 11.94 1.93 3.64
N VAL A 20 11.75 0.70 3.18
CA VAL A 20 12.26 -0.50 3.83
C VAL A 20 13.08 -1.28 2.82
N GLU A 21 14.25 -1.72 3.24
CA GLU A 21 15.06 -2.65 2.47
C GLU A 21 14.63 -4.08 2.78
N ILE A 22 14.26 -4.81 1.74
CA ILE A 22 13.76 -6.17 1.86
C ILE A 22 14.68 -7.09 1.10
N THR A 23 15.13 -8.15 1.78
CA THR A 23 15.77 -9.28 1.12
C THR A 23 14.67 -10.28 0.77
N THR A 24 14.51 -10.55 -0.52
CA THR A 24 13.51 -11.47 -1.07
C THR A 24 14.16 -12.39 -2.12
N ASP A 25 13.57 -13.56 -2.33
CA ASP A 25 13.92 -14.47 -3.42
C ASP A 25 12.90 -14.40 -4.59
N ALA A 26 11.98 -13.42 -4.56
CA ALA A 26 10.97 -13.18 -5.58
C ALA A 26 11.55 -12.78 -6.95
N GLU A 27 11.26 -13.56 -7.99
CA GLU A 27 11.75 -13.31 -9.35
C GLU A 27 10.98 -12.20 -10.06
N THR A 28 9.71 -11.99 -9.69
CA THR A 28 8.81 -11.01 -10.32
C THR A 28 8.30 -9.97 -9.32
N TYR A 29 7.76 -8.87 -9.85
CA TYR A 29 7.07 -7.88 -9.04
C TYR A 29 5.80 -8.47 -8.39
N GLY A 30 5.12 -9.42 -9.04
CA GLY A 30 3.96 -10.09 -8.47
C GLY A 30 4.31 -10.88 -7.21
N ASP A 31 5.39 -11.68 -7.27
CA ASP A 31 5.88 -12.46 -6.13
C ASP A 31 6.32 -11.56 -4.97
N LEU A 32 7.01 -10.45 -5.28
CA LEU A 32 7.44 -9.47 -4.28
C LEU A 32 6.23 -8.82 -3.58
N LEU A 33 5.18 -8.48 -4.33
CA LEU A 33 3.97 -7.88 -3.76
C LEU A 33 3.23 -8.88 -2.86
N ALA A 34 3.16 -10.16 -3.26
CA ALA A 34 2.57 -11.20 -2.43
C ALA A 34 3.35 -11.42 -1.12
N GLU A 35 4.69 -11.42 -1.19
CA GLU A 35 5.54 -11.52 0.01
C GLU A 35 5.38 -10.30 0.93
N LEU A 36 5.25 -9.10 0.35
CA LEU A 36 4.96 -7.87 1.08
C LEU A 36 3.61 -7.94 1.82
N GLU A 37 2.58 -8.49 1.19
CA GLU A 37 1.27 -8.68 1.80
C GLU A 37 1.28 -9.70 2.94
N ASP A 38 2.09 -10.76 2.84
CA ASP A 38 2.28 -11.74 3.91
C ASP A 38 3.04 -11.13 5.09
N ARG A 39 4.07 -10.32 4.81
CA ARG A 39 4.87 -9.62 5.84
C ARG A 39 4.10 -8.50 6.53
N TYR A 40 3.24 -7.78 5.79
CA TYR A 40 2.48 -6.64 6.28
C TYR A 40 0.98 -6.87 6.12
N PRO A 41 0.28 -7.36 7.16
CA PRO A 41 -1.15 -7.71 7.05
C PRO A 41 -2.06 -6.53 6.70
N GLY A 42 -1.64 -5.29 7.00
CA GLY A 42 -2.36 -4.08 6.58
C GLY A 42 -2.42 -3.90 5.06
N LEU A 43 -1.38 -4.35 4.35
CA LEU A 43 -1.31 -4.26 2.90
C LEU A 43 -1.99 -5.43 2.18
N SER A 44 -2.38 -6.48 2.91
CA SER A 44 -2.92 -7.71 2.34
C SER A 44 -4.21 -7.47 1.54
N GLY A 45 -4.23 -7.94 0.29
CA GLY A 45 -5.32 -7.75 -0.66
C GLY A 45 -5.44 -6.32 -1.22
N ARG A 46 -4.48 -5.43 -0.93
CA ARG A 46 -4.44 -4.04 -1.43
C ARG A 46 -3.39 -3.83 -2.51
N LEU A 47 -2.43 -4.74 -2.63
CA LEU A 47 -1.34 -4.66 -3.61
C LEU A 47 -1.59 -5.59 -4.78
N ILE A 48 -1.84 -6.87 -4.50
CA ILE A 48 -2.05 -7.90 -5.52
C ILE A 48 -3.27 -8.76 -5.17
N ALA A 49 -4.10 -9.09 -6.16
CA ALA A 49 -5.21 -10.02 -6.02
C ALA A 49 -5.28 -10.88 -7.28
N ASP A 50 -5.43 -12.18 -7.09
CA ASP A 50 -5.53 -13.15 -8.19
C ASP A 50 -4.41 -13.01 -9.25
N GLY A 51 -3.20 -12.68 -8.81
CA GLY A 51 -2.03 -12.48 -9.68
C GLY A 51 -2.03 -11.16 -10.46
N SER A 52 -2.93 -10.22 -10.16
CA SER A 52 -3.04 -8.90 -10.80
C SER A 52 -2.99 -7.76 -9.79
N LEU A 53 -2.46 -6.60 -10.20
CA LEU A 53 -2.42 -5.41 -9.34
C LEU A 53 -3.84 -4.95 -8.98
N VAL A 54 -4.08 -4.74 -7.68
CA VAL A 54 -5.39 -4.31 -7.19
C VAL A 54 -5.62 -2.84 -7.49
N GLY A 55 -6.77 -2.53 -8.11
CA GLY A 55 -7.17 -1.16 -8.43
C GLY A 55 -6.17 -0.40 -9.31
N GLU A 56 -6.10 0.92 -9.11
CA GLU A 56 -5.21 1.82 -9.86
C GLU A 56 -3.91 2.13 -9.11
N ILE A 57 -3.40 1.25 -8.25
CA ILE A 57 -2.11 1.50 -7.60
C ILE A 57 -1.00 1.74 -8.64
N ALA A 58 -0.18 2.75 -8.38
CA ALA A 58 0.97 3.07 -9.19
C ALA A 58 2.21 2.42 -8.59
N VAL A 59 2.61 1.30 -9.17
CA VAL A 59 3.84 0.59 -8.82
C VAL A 59 4.91 0.94 -9.84
N THR A 60 6.05 1.47 -9.38
CA THR A 60 7.16 1.84 -10.26
C THR A 60 8.44 1.08 -9.95
N ARG A 61 9.03 0.54 -11.02
CA ARG A 61 10.37 0.01 -11.12
C ARG A 61 11.33 1.12 -11.52
N ASN A 62 12.25 1.57 -10.64
CA ASN A 62 13.32 2.50 -11.04
C ASN A 62 12.82 3.75 -11.81
N ARG A 63 11.66 4.32 -11.41
CA ARG A 63 10.92 5.44 -12.04
C ARG A 63 10.01 5.10 -13.23
N LYS A 64 9.97 3.85 -13.69
CA LYS A 64 9.06 3.38 -14.75
C LYS A 64 7.90 2.59 -14.16
N ASN A 65 6.66 2.89 -14.56
CA ASN A 65 5.49 2.15 -14.08
C ASN A 65 5.46 0.74 -14.68
N ILE A 66 5.27 -0.28 -13.84
CA ILE A 66 5.23 -1.68 -14.29
C ILE A 66 4.01 -1.98 -15.17
N ARG A 67 2.92 -1.21 -15.08
CA ARG A 67 1.77 -1.31 -15.98
C ARG A 67 2.12 -0.98 -17.43
N HIS A 68 3.20 -0.24 -17.67
CA HIS A 68 3.72 0.06 -19.00
C HIS A 68 4.85 -0.91 -19.42
N LEU A 69 5.12 -1.92 -18.59
CA LEU A 69 6.06 -3.01 -18.83
C LEU A 69 5.24 -4.30 -19.01
N GLU A 70 5.48 -5.28 -18.15
CA GLU A 70 4.83 -6.60 -18.14
C GLU A 70 3.86 -6.74 -16.95
N GLY A 71 3.60 -5.65 -16.23
CA GLY A 71 2.75 -5.65 -15.04
C GLY A 71 3.37 -6.49 -13.90
N PRO A 72 2.61 -7.39 -13.25
CA PRO A 72 3.10 -8.22 -12.16
C PRO A 72 4.20 -9.21 -12.62
N ASP A 73 4.18 -9.65 -13.88
CA ASP A 73 5.21 -10.52 -14.47
C ASP A 73 6.54 -9.79 -14.76
N THR A 74 6.63 -8.48 -14.48
CA THR A 74 7.88 -7.73 -14.65
C THR A 74 8.97 -8.39 -13.79
N ARG A 75 10.13 -8.68 -14.38
CA ARG A 75 11.27 -9.21 -13.63
C ARG A 75 11.82 -8.22 -12.60
N LEU A 76 12.01 -8.72 -11.39
CA LEU A 76 12.73 -8.03 -10.33
C LEU A 76 14.24 -8.14 -10.55
N THR A 77 15.01 -7.19 -10.02
CA THR A 77 16.47 -7.24 -10.07
C THR A 77 17.03 -6.75 -8.73
N ASP A 78 18.19 -7.27 -8.35
CA ASP A 78 18.87 -6.81 -7.15
C ASP A 78 19.17 -5.29 -7.21
N GLY A 79 18.89 -4.59 -6.11
CA GLY A 79 18.97 -3.13 -6.01
C GLY A 79 17.80 -2.36 -6.61
N ASP A 80 16.72 -3.03 -7.05
CA ASP A 80 15.56 -2.33 -7.59
C ASP A 80 14.86 -1.47 -6.53
N VAL A 81 14.44 -0.27 -6.94
CA VAL A 81 13.65 0.64 -6.10
C VAL A 81 12.19 0.55 -6.52
N VAL A 82 11.40 -0.09 -5.67
CA VAL A 82 9.97 -0.31 -5.86
C VAL A 82 9.22 0.79 -5.12
N ARG A 83 8.46 1.63 -5.84
CA ARG A 83 7.58 2.61 -5.20
C ARG A 83 6.14 2.16 -5.31
N LEU A 84 5.45 2.09 -4.17
CA LEU A 84 4.05 1.76 -4.07
C LEU A 84 3.27 3.03 -3.71
N THR A 85 2.54 3.55 -4.69
CA THR A 85 1.71 4.73 -4.51
C THR A 85 0.24 4.32 -4.68
N PRO A 86 -0.60 4.49 -3.65
CA PRO A 86 -2.03 4.25 -3.80
C PRO A 86 -2.62 5.27 -4.78
N SER A 87 -3.57 4.85 -5.62
CA SER A 87 -4.30 5.79 -6.47
C SER A 87 -5.28 6.58 -5.62
N VAL A 88 -4.98 7.87 -5.46
CA VAL A 88 -5.79 8.79 -4.66
C VAL A 88 -6.62 9.64 -5.59
N TYR A 89 -7.80 9.14 -5.95
CA TYR A 89 -8.95 9.99 -6.29
C TYR A 89 -10.00 9.79 -5.20
N GLY A 90 -10.05 10.72 -4.24
CA GLY A 90 -11.15 10.80 -3.26
C GLY A 90 -10.71 10.62 -1.81
N GLY A 91 -11.04 11.61 -0.99
CA GLY A 91 -10.63 11.68 0.41
C GLY A 91 -11.27 10.62 1.32
N CYS A 92 -10.63 10.48 2.48
CA CYS A 92 -11.20 10.06 3.76
C CYS A 92 -12.21 8.90 3.75
N VAL A 93 -11.72 7.66 3.88
CA VAL A 93 -12.40 6.64 4.70
C VAL A 93 -11.36 5.78 5.40
N ASN A 94 -10.91 6.21 6.58
CA ASN A 94 -10.57 5.23 7.60
C ASN A 94 -11.91 4.59 8.00
N ALA A 95 -12.25 3.47 7.38
CA ALA A 95 -13.19 2.54 7.98
C ALA A 95 -12.43 1.79 9.08
N ASP A 96 -12.22 2.48 10.21
CA ASP A 96 -12.05 1.83 11.50
C ASP A 96 -13.42 1.21 11.86
N PRO A 97 -13.63 -0.12 11.82
CA PRO A 97 -14.92 -0.69 12.22
C PRO A 97 -15.21 -0.55 13.72
N ASP A 98 -14.23 -0.13 14.52
CA ASP A 98 -14.33 -0.03 15.99
C ASP A 98 -14.43 1.42 16.50
N ARG A 99 -14.35 2.44 15.63
CA ARG A 99 -14.46 3.83 16.09
C ARG A 99 -15.93 4.22 16.23
N GLN A 100 -16.52 3.85 17.37
CA GLN A 100 -17.83 4.35 17.78
C GLN A 100 -17.81 5.88 17.72
N PHE A 101 -18.54 6.43 16.76
CA PHE A 101 -18.99 7.81 16.75
C PHE A 101 -19.84 8.02 18.01
N LEU A 102 -19.23 8.50 19.08
CA LEU A 102 -20.00 9.06 20.19
C LEU A 102 -20.67 10.34 19.68
N PRO A 103 -22.02 10.44 19.70
CA PRO A 103 -22.67 11.70 19.41
C PRO A 103 -22.30 12.70 20.53
N VAL A 104 -21.72 13.84 20.16
CA VAL A 104 -21.59 14.98 21.07
C VAL A 104 -22.98 15.57 21.33
N SER A 105 -23.74 14.93 22.21
CA SER A 105 -24.93 15.51 22.83
C SER A 105 -24.48 16.47 23.93
N GLY A 106 -24.03 17.65 23.52
CA GLY A 106 -23.67 18.75 24.39
C GLY A 106 -24.78 19.78 24.43
N ALA A 107 -25.78 19.52 25.28
CA ALA A 107 -26.88 20.42 25.58
C ALA A 107 -26.41 21.85 25.91
N ARG A 108 -27.00 22.85 25.26
CA ARG A 108 -27.20 24.16 25.88
C ARG A 108 -28.71 24.42 25.92
N ARG A 109 -29.28 24.16 27.10
CA ARG A 109 -30.60 24.62 27.49
C ARG A 109 -30.48 26.09 27.90
N ASP A 110 -31.43 26.88 27.43
CA ASP A 110 -31.86 28.17 27.95
C ASP A 110 -32.14 28.14 29.47
N ILE A 111 -32.26 29.35 30.05
CA ILE A 111 -32.65 29.76 31.43
C ILE A 111 -31.43 30.08 32.31
N VAL A 112 -31.21 31.32 32.78
CA VAL A 112 -32.12 32.28 33.45
C VAL A 112 -31.87 33.73 33.05
#